data_AF-A0A0M0FD91-F1
#
_entry.id   AF-A0A0M0FD91-F1
#
_cell.length_a   1.000
_cell.length_b   1.000
_cell.length_c   1.000
_cell.angle_alpha   90.00
_cell.angle_beta   90.00
_cell.angle_gamma   90.00
#
_symmetry.space_group_name_H-M   'P 1'
#
loop_
_entity.id
_entity.type
_entity.pdbx_description
1 polymer ?
#
loop_
_entity_poly.entity_id
_entity_poly.type
_entity_poly.pdbx_seq_one_letter_code
_entity_poly.pdbx_strand_id
1 'polypeptide(L)'
;MTPGPAWAPSADDLAALEAEHRARVRALDPLVAVPDLGAAPGDERLLAVRLPDGSRAAGLLTVGDVGADSSAALFRPLREHRLRARAAGPDVPGAVAALLSAWSERVAQDPGTPPDGDGVPQVGPAPRDHGMVLLWPGRDVGAVAALAAHGMRPTVHLAARRGTAPGAEGHGPAGLVVRDATPDDVPALVEHQLAELAYDELVGAARVRPGAREHLATQVAGAVANPATTFLVATAPPTDVRGTGDRAEEVLGVVAVEPPERSGAVAGTVTTRPVSYLVLLHVTGAARGAGVGGTLVDAALARVRDRVGEDAVVLLHHGVLNPLSAPFWARRGFRPVLTTWELPVSGTVGPTT
;
A
#
# COMPACT_ATOMS: atom_id res chain seq x y z
N MET A 1 21.73 21.98 -1.07
CA MET A 1 21.71 22.07 -2.53
C MET A 1 20.81 23.24 -2.90
N THR A 2 21.29 24.16 -3.73
CA THR A 2 20.46 25.26 -4.26
C THR A 2 19.35 24.64 -5.13
N PRO A 3 18.06 24.97 -4.94
CA PRO A 3 17.01 24.47 -5.80
C PRO A 3 17.34 24.84 -7.26
N GLY A 4 17.27 23.84 -8.16
CA GLY A 4 17.43 24.10 -9.60
C GLY A 4 16.41 25.15 -10.08
N PRO A 5 16.69 25.91 -11.14
CA PRO A 5 15.78 26.95 -11.60
C PRO A 5 14.40 26.37 -11.90
N ALA A 6 13.36 27.05 -11.40
CA ALA A 6 11.98 26.76 -11.75
C ALA A 6 11.85 26.74 -13.27
N TRP A 7 11.20 25.71 -13.79
CA TRP A 7 11.05 25.50 -15.21
C TRP A 7 9.58 25.58 -15.59
N ALA A 8 9.23 26.38 -16.59
CA ALA A 8 7.88 26.45 -17.16
C ALA A 8 7.81 25.56 -18.41
N PRO A 9 7.30 24.32 -18.29
CA PRO A 9 7.29 23.38 -19.40
C PRO A 9 6.22 23.73 -20.44
N SER A 10 6.56 23.59 -21.73
CA SER A 10 5.56 23.52 -22.79
C SER A 10 4.82 22.18 -22.77
N ALA A 11 3.75 22.02 -23.58
CA ALA A 11 3.05 20.75 -23.72
C ALA A 11 3.99 19.65 -24.27
N ASP A 12 4.81 20.00 -25.27
CA ASP A 12 5.77 19.09 -25.88
C ASP A 12 6.85 18.65 -24.88
N ASP A 13 7.29 19.57 -24.04
CA ASP A 13 8.25 19.23 -22.99
C ASP A 13 7.69 18.24 -21.95
N LEU A 14 6.44 18.44 -21.52
CA LEU A 14 5.76 17.54 -20.59
C LEU A 14 5.61 16.15 -21.22
N ALA A 15 5.15 16.10 -22.48
CA ALA A 15 5.02 14.85 -23.21
C ALA A 15 6.36 14.12 -23.35
N ALA A 16 7.45 14.85 -23.64
CA ALA A 16 8.80 14.28 -23.72
C ALA A 16 9.27 13.73 -22.36
N LEU A 17 9.05 14.49 -21.26
CA LEU A 17 9.37 14.04 -19.90
C LEU A 17 8.61 12.76 -19.53
N GLU A 18 7.31 12.71 -19.82
CA GLU A 18 6.48 11.54 -19.55
C GLU A 18 6.91 10.31 -20.36
N ALA A 19 7.21 10.51 -21.65
CA ALA A 19 7.69 9.44 -22.52
C ALA A 19 9.03 8.87 -22.04
N GLU A 20 10.00 9.73 -21.73
CA GLU A 20 11.31 9.30 -21.21
C GLU A 20 11.18 8.60 -19.86
N HIS A 21 10.38 9.15 -18.93
CA HIS A 21 10.15 8.52 -17.64
C HIS A 21 9.47 7.15 -17.79
N ARG A 22 8.44 7.04 -18.64
CA ARG A 22 7.74 5.77 -18.92
C ARG A 22 8.68 4.74 -19.54
N ALA A 23 9.53 5.15 -20.49
CA ALA A 23 10.51 4.27 -21.11
C ALA A 23 11.51 3.73 -20.06
N ARG A 24 12.02 4.62 -19.20
CA ARG A 24 12.92 4.26 -18.10
C ARG A 24 12.28 3.30 -17.10
N VAL A 25 11.07 3.59 -16.62
CA VAL A 25 10.34 2.71 -15.70
C VAL A 25 10.06 1.36 -16.34
N ARG A 26 9.61 1.33 -17.61
CA ARG A 26 9.34 0.08 -18.34
C ARG A 26 10.60 -0.78 -18.51
N ALA A 27 11.77 -0.16 -18.73
CA ALA A 27 13.04 -0.87 -18.83
C ALA A 27 13.45 -1.53 -17.50
N LEU A 28 13.12 -0.91 -16.36
CA LEU A 28 13.40 -1.44 -15.03
C LEU A 28 12.35 -2.46 -14.56
N ASP A 29 11.08 -2.21 -14.89
CA ASP A 29 9.94 -3.04 -14.53
C ASP A 29 8.80 -2.93 -15.55
N PRO A 30 8.66 -3.89 -16.48
CA PRO A 30 7.59 -3.86 -17.49
C PRO A 30 6.19 -4.10 -16.91
N LEU A 31 6.07 -4.50 -15.63
CA LEU A 31 4.77 -4.66 -14.98
C LEU A 31 4.18 -3.32 -14.52
N VAL A 32 5.02 -2.35 -14.16
CA VAL A 32 4.55 -1.07 -13.60
C VAL A 32 3.92 -0.23 -14.70
N ALA A 33 2.68 0.21 -14.47
CA ALA A 33 2.04 1.21 -15.31
C ALA A 33 2.42 2.61 -14.81
N VAL A 34 2.68 3.51 -15.76
CA VAL A 34 2.88 4.94 -15.50
C VAL A 34 1.75 5.69 -16.20
N PRO A 35 0.65 6.02 -15.50
CA PRO A 35 -0.42 6.85 -16.03
C PRO A 35 0.11 8.22 -16.49
N ASP A 36 -0.67 8.97 -17.25
CA ASP A 36 -0.30 10.36 -17.56
C ASP A 36 -0.38 11.22 -16.28
N LEU A 37 0.42 12.28 -16.19
CA LEU A 37 0.28 13.29 -15.13
C LEU A 37 -1.10 13.96 -15.26
N GLY A 38 -1.54 14.21 -16.49
CA GLY A 38 -2.77 14.95 -16.77
C GLY A 38 -2.66 16.44 -16.40
N ALA A 39 -1.44 16.97 -16.41
CA ALA A 39 -1.18 18.40 -16.21
C ALA A 39 -1.17 19.12 -17.56
N ALA A 40 -1.68 20.34 -17.59
CA ALA A 40 -1.50 21.26 -18.72
C ALA A 40 -0.40 22.28 -18.40
N PRO A 41 0.29 22.84 -19.42
CA PRO A 41 1.15 24.00 -19.23
C PRO A 41 0.40 25.12 -18.52
N GLY A 42 1.02 25.70 -17.47
CA GLY A 42 0.41 26.75 -16.66
C GLY A 42 -0.57 26.28 -15.58
N ASP A 43 -0.78 24.96 -15.39
CA ASP A 43 -1.55 24.45 -14.24
C ASP A 43 -0.86 24.86 -12.93
N GLU A 44 -1.58 25.57 -12.06
CA GLU A 44 -1.04 26.10 -10.80
C GLU A 44 -0.58 25.01 -9.82
N ARG A 45 -1.07 23.78 -10.02
CA ARG A 45 -0.70 22.58 -9.25
C ARG A 45 0.54 21.89 -9.81
N LEU A 46 1.02 22.28 -10.99
CA LEU A 46 2.20 21.72 -11.61
C LEU A 46 3.46 22.34 -11.01
N LEU A 47 4.32 21.50 -10.45
CA LEU A 47 5.68 21.86 -10.06
C LEU A 47 6.64 21.28 -11.10
N ALA A 48 7.60 22.07 -11.57
CA ALA A 48 8.57 21.63 -12.57
C ALA A 48 9.93 22.27 -12.35
N VAL A 49 10.98 21.47 -12.48
CA VAL A 49 12.37 21.84 -12.28
C VAL A 49 13.21 21.32 -13.45
N ARG A 50 14.23 22.09 -13.83
CA ARG A 50 15.23 21.68 -14.83
C ARG A 50 16.63 22.04 -14.34
N LEU A 51 17.51 21.05 -14.33
CA LEU A 51 18.91 21.19 -13.96
C LEU A 51 19.76 21.67 -15.16
N PRO A 52 20.96 22.22 -14.92
CA PRO A 52 21.85 22.71 -15.98
C PRO A 52 22.27 21.65 -17.02
N ASP A 53 22.31 20.38 -16.64
CA ASP A 53 22.65 19.25 -17.52
C ASP A 53 21.46 18.76 -18.37
N GLY A 54 20.31 19.41 -18.25
CA GLY A 54 19.06 19.06 -18.93
C GLY A 54 18.19 18.04 -18.19
N SER A 55 18.66 17.49 -17.06
CA SER A 55 17.84 16.64 -16.19
C SER A 55 16.64 17.42 -15.67
N ARG A 56 15.48 16.79 -15.64
CA ARG A 56 14.23 17.51 -15.33
C ARG A 56 13.25 16.61 -14.62
N ALA A 57 12.45 17.23 -13.77
CA ALA A 57 11.37 16.56 -13.09
C ALA A 57 10.16 17.49 -13.02
N ALA A 58 8.97 16.89 -13.08
CA ALA A 58 7.72 17.60 -12.91
C ALA A 58 6.77 16.74 -12.08
N GLY A 59 5.90 17.38 -11.31
CA GLY A 59 4.88 16.68 -10.56
C GLY A 59 3.60 17.49 -10.43
N LEU A 60 2.47 16.78 -10.48
CA LEU A 60 1.16 17.37 -10.29
C LEU A 60 0.73 17.16 -8.84
N LEU A 61 0.52 18.25 -8.12
CA LEU A 61 0.08 18.28 -6.74
C LEU A 61 -1.44 18.09 -6.65
N THR A 62 -1.88 17.24 -5.73
CA THR A 62 -3.27 17.15 -5.30
C THR A 62 -3.33 17.16 -3.79
N VAL A 63 -4.23 17.93 -3.21
CA VAL A 63 -4.51 17.91 -1.77
C VAL A 63 -5.83 17.20 -1.55
N GLY A 64 -5.89 16.30 -0.58
CA GLY A 64 -7.10 15.56 -0.27
C GLY A 64 -7.28 15.37 1.24
N ASP A 65 -8.53 15.40 1.65
CA ASP A 65 -8.95 15.05 3.01
C ASP A 65 -9.60 13.65 3.00
N VAL A 66 -9.19 12.82 3.96
CA VAL A 66 -9.75 11.51 4.24
C VAL A 66 -10.58 11.66 5.51
N GLY A 67 -11.89 11.39 5.42
CA GLY A 67 -12.75 11.42 6.60
C GLY A 67 -12.26 10.46 7.68
N ALA A 68 -12.24 10.90 8.94
CA ALA A 68 -11.79 10.08 10.07
C ALA A 68 -12.60 8.79 10.22
N ASP A 69 -13.88 8.83 9.84
CA ASP A 69 -14.81 7.70 9.83
C ASP A 69 -14.75 6.90 8.50
N SER A 70 -13.61 6.93 7.80
CA SER A 70 -13.39 6.12 6.61
C SER A 70 -12.40 5.02 6.91
N SER A 71 -12.67 3.82 6.40
CA SER A 71 -11.67 2.72 6.40
C SER A 71 -10.35 3.12 5.74
N ALA A 72 -10.38 4.04 4.76
CA ALA A 72 -9.17 4.55 4.13
C ALA A 72 -8.28 5.31 5.12
N ALA A 73 -8.86 5.91 6.17
CA ALA A 73 -8.11 6.59 7.21
C ALA A 73 -7.12 5.61 7.86
N LEU A 74 -7.53 4.36 8.11
CA LEU A 74 -6.69 3.35 8.78
C LEU A 74 -5.30 3.17 8.14
N PHE A 75 -5.15 3.50 6.86
CA PHE A 75 -3.90 3.36 6.11
C PHE A 75 -3.35 4.69 5.55
N ARG A 76 -4.05 5.81 5.73
CA ARG A 76 -3.68 7.11 5.13
C ARG A 76 -3.71 8.25 6.17
N PRO A 77 -2.92 9.33 5.94
CA PRO A 77 -3.15 10.58 6.66
C PRO A 77 -4.57 11.11 6.43
N LEU A 78 -5.15 11.80 7.41
CA LEU A 78 -6.44 12.49 7.26
C LEU A 78 -6.34 13.67 6.29
N ARG A 79 -5.18 14.33 6.19
CA ARG A 79 -4.88 15.31 5.15
C ARG A 79 -3.57 14.97 4.48
N GLU A 80 -3.62 14.84 3.16
CA GLU A 80 -2.46 14.46 2.36
C GLU A 80 -2.23 15.43 1.21
N HIS A 81 -1.00 15.90 1.14
CA HIS A 81 -0.44 16.52 -0.05
C HIS A 81 0.14 15.38 -0.88
N ARG A 82 -0.37 15.15 -2.08
CA ARG A 82 0.09 14.06 -2.97
C ARG A 82 0.80 14.61 -4.18
N LEU A 83 1.96 14.04 -4.49
CA LEU A 83 2.69 14.37 -5.71
C LEU A 83 2.66 13.17 -6.66
N ARG A 84 2.13 13.35 -7.86
CA ARG A 84 2.38 12.42 -8.98
C ARG A 84 3.56 12.97 -9.75
N ALA A 85 4.74 12.34 -9.65
CA ALA A 85 5.99 12.87 -10.19
C ALA A 85 6.54 12.09 -11.39
N ARG A 86 7.19 12.79 -12.31
CA ARG A 86 7.98 12.26 -13.43
C ARG A 86 9.37 12.87 -13.37
N ALA A 87 10.37 12.10 -13.75
CA ALA A 87 11.76 12.53 -13.80
C ALA A 87 12.50 11.82 -14.95
N ALA A 88 13.36 12.56 -15.63
CA ALA A 88 14.16 12.10 -16.76
C ALA A 88 15.47 12.90 -16.90
N GLY A 89 16.36 12.41 -17.74
CA GLY A 89 17.70 12.98 -17.97
C GLY A 89 18.84 12.23 -17.25
N PRO A 90 20.09 12.70 -17.40
CA PRO A 90 21.28 12.02 -16.88
C PRO A 90 21.38 11.99 -15.34
N ASP A 91 20.90 13.01 -14.65
CA ASP A 91 20.84 13.14 -13.17
C ASP A 91 19.39 13.12 -12.66
N VAL A 92 18.75 11.95 -12.75
CA VAL A 92 17.43 11.73 -12.13
C VAL A 92 17.44 11.98 -10.62
N PRO A 93 18.41 11.49 -9.82
CA PRO A 93 18.42 11.74 -8.38
C PRO A 93 18.40 13.24 -8.05
N GLY A 94 19.23 14.04 -8.72
CA GLY A 94 19.27 15.49 -8.52
C GLY A 94 17.97 16.18 -8.94
N ALA A 95 17.39 15.79 -10.08
CA ALA A 95 16.11 16.35 -10.54
C ALA A 95 14.96 16.04 -9.57
N VAL A 96 14.91 14.81 -9.03
CA VAL A 96 13.94 14.44 -7.99
C VAL A 96 14.18 15.23 -6.71
N ALA A 97 15.42 15.37 -6.24
CA ALA A 97 15.73 16.16 -5.04
C ALA A 97 15.29 17.63 -5.17
N ALA A 98 15.49 18.24 -6.33
CA ALA A 98 15.04 19.59 -6.62
C ALA A 98 13.50 19.70 -6.63
N LEU A 99 12.80 18.72 -7.21
CA LEU A 99 11.33 18.67 -7.21
C LEU A 99 10.77 18.52 -5.79
N LEU A 100 11.37 17.66 -4.96
CA LEU A 100 10.97 17.45 -3.57
C LEU A 100 11.15 18.72 -2.73
N SER A 101 12.24 19.45 -2.95
CA SER A 101 12.50 20.75 -2.31
C SER A 101 11.43 21.78 -2.68
N ALA A 102 11.14 21.94 -3.97
CA ALA A 102 10.08 22.83 -4.46
C ALA A 102 8.69 22.43 -3.92
N TRP A 103 8.43 21.13 -3.79
CA TRP A 103 7.18 20.62 -3.24
C TRP A 103 7.05 20.91 -1.75
N SER A 104 8.10 20.69 -0.95
CA SER A 104 8.09 21.04 0.47
C SER A 104 7.94 22.54 0.69
N GLU A 105 8.58 23.38 -0.10
CA GLU A 105 8.39 24.84 -0.04
C GLU A 105 6.94 25.23 -0.34
N ARG A 106 6.32 24.64 -1.38
CA ARG A 106 4.90 24.87 -1.71
C ARG A 106 3.99 24.48 -0.56
N VAL A 107 4.21 23.31 0.05
CA VAL A 107 3.40 22.84 1.19
C VAL A 107 3.65 23.68 2.45
N ALA A 108 4.86 24.19 2.65
CA ALA A 108 5.15 25.07 3.80
C ALA A 108 4.49 26.45 3.67
N GLN A 109 4.31 26.96 2.44
CA GLN A 109 3.63 28.22 2.18
C GLN A 109 2.12 28.13 2.34
N ASP A 110 1.53 26.99 1.97
CA ASP A 110 0.11 26.70 2.12
C ASP A 110 -0.12 25.27 2.62
N PRO A 111 0.13 25.01 3.92
CA PRO A 111 -0.06 23.68 4.49
C PRO A 111 -1.54 23.28 4.56
N GLY A 112 -2.45 24.26 4.48
CA GLY A 112 -3.85 24.15 4.87
C GLY A 112 -4.02 23.98 6.39
N THR A 113 -5.26 23.73 6.80
CA THR A 113 -5.59 23.44 8.21
C THR A 113 -5.18 22.00 8.54
N PRO A 114 -4.36 21.78 9.59
CA PRO A 114 -4.12 20.43 10.10
C PRO A 114 -5.44 19.78 10.56
N PRO A 115 -5.62 18.47 10.36
CA PRO A 115 -6.80 17.77 10.85
C PRO A 115 -6.86 17.77 12.39
N ASP A 116 -8.08 17.76 12.93
CA ASP A 116 -8.33 17.68 14.38
C ASP A 116 -7.94 16.30 14.94
N GLY A 117 -7.34 16.30 16.13
CA GLY A 117 -6.67 15.12 16.70
C GLY A 117 -5.33 14.95 15.99
N ASP A 118 -4.23 15.22 16.69
CA ASP A 118 -2.90 15.48 16.11
C ASP A 118 -2.23 14.29 15.38
N GLY A 119 -2.97 13.19 15.15
CA GLY A 119 -2.54 12.08 14.32
C GLY A 119 -1.22 11.49 14.76
N VAL A 120 -0.81 11.71 16.01
CA VAL A 120 0.32 10.99 16.59
C VAL A 120 -0.17 9.58 16.80
N PRO A 121 0.39 8.58 16.11
CA PRO A 121 0.01 7.20 16.34
C PRO A 121 0.19 6.89 17.82
N GLN A 122 -0.75 6.15 18.40
CA GLN A 122 -0.66 5.80 19.82
C GLN A 122 0.59 4.95 20.09
N VAL A 123 1.02 4.17 19.08
CA VAL A 123 2.17 3.29 19.16
C VAL A 123 2.90 3.28 17.81
N GLY A 124 4.20 3.01 17.85
CA GLY A 124 4.99 2.76 16.65
C GLY A 124 5.35 4.03 15.87
N PRO A 125 6.02 3.87 14.72
CA PRO A 125 6.58 4.99 14.00
C PRO A 125 5.60 5.61 13.00
N ALA A 126 4.31 5.28 12.95
CA ALA A 126 3.43 5.72 11.86
C ALA A 126 3.40 7.27 11.63
N PRO A 127 3.16 7.76 10.40
CA PRO A 127 3.22 9.19 10.11
C PRO A 127 2.03 9.94 10.65
N ARG A 128 2.24 11.23 10.98
CA ARG A 128 1.18 12.14 11.40
C ARG A 128 0.02 12.17 10.40
N ASP A 129 -1.15 12.57 10.87
CA ASP A 129 -2.35 12.67 10.03
C ASP A 129 -2.33 13.84 9.04
N HIS A 130 -1.26 14.63 9.03
CA HIS A 130 -0.97 15.60 7.99
C HIS A 130 0.37 15.25 7.34
N GLY A 131 0.34 14.88 6.05
CA GLY A 131 1.52 14.31 5.39
C GLY A 131 1.66 14.67 3.91
N MET A 132 2.90 14.66 3.44
CA MET A 132 3.26 14.64 2.02
C MET A 132 3.44 13.18 1.60
N VAL A 133 2.77 12.75 0.53
CA VAL A 133 2.71 11.36 0.06
C VAL A 133 3.08 11.25 -1.41
N LEU A 134 4.01 10.36 -1.73
CA LEU A 134 4.44 10.06 -3.09
C LEU A 134 4.47 8.55 -3.31
N LEU A 135 3.96 8.09 -4.46
CA LEU A 135 4.11 6.70 -4.90
C LEU A 135 5.22 6.64 -5.95
N TRP A 136 6.22 5.78 -5.73
CA TRP A 136 7.38 5.68 -6.63
C TRP A 136 7.64 4.24 -7.09
N PRO A 137 8.09 4.02 -8.35
CA PRO A 137 8.46 2.69 -8.83
C PRO A 137 9.55 2.03 -7.98
N GLY A 138 9.25 0.83 -7.46
CA GLY A 138 10.12 0.16 -6.48
C GLY A 138 11.49 -0.24 -7.02
N ARG A 139 11.61 -0.47 -8.34
CA ARG A 139 12.88 -0.78 -9.01
C ARG A 139 13.60 0.45 -9.57
N ASP A 140 13.00 1.63 -9.49
CA ASP A 140 13.65 2.88 -9.85
C ASP A 140 14.46 3.44 -8.68
N VAL A 141 15.53 2.71 -8.37
CA VAL A 141 16.37 2.94 -7.19
C VAL A 141 17.16 4.26 -7.24
N GLY A 142 17.32 4.86 -8.43
CA GLY A 142 18.04 6.13 -8.58
C GLY A 142 17.43 7.27 -7.76
N ALA A 143 16.10 7.31 -7.64
CA ALA A 143 15.43 8.34 -6.86
C ALA A 143 15.41 8.07 -5.34
N VAL A 144 15.68 6.83 -4.92
CA VAL A 144 15.55 6.41 -3.51
C VAL A 144 16.46 7.22 -2.59
N ALA A 145 17.70 7.48 -3.03
CA ALA A 145 18.64 8.30 -2.26
C ALA A 145 18.13 9.74 -2.08
N ALA A 146 17.54 10.33 -3.12
CA ALA A 146 16.96 11.68 -3.05
C ALA A 146 15.75 11.73 -2.11
N LEU A 147 14.86 10.73 -2.19
CA LEU A 147 13.69 10.60 -1.31
C LEU A 147 14.11 10.50 0.16
N ALA A 148 15.05 9.61 0.48
CA ALA A 148 15.55 9.42 1.83
C ALA A 148 16.31 10.65 2.36
N ALA A 149 17.16 11.28 1.53
CA ALA A 149 17.88 12.50 1.91
C ALA A 149 16.94 13.68 2.17
N HIS A 150 15.77 13.71 1.54
CA HIS A 150 14.70 14.68 1.79
C HIS A 150 13.88 14.39 3.06
N GLY A 151 14.19 13.30 3.77
CA GLY A 151 13.48 12.88 4.98
C GLY A 151 12.19 12.10 4.69
N MET A 152 11.87 11.81 3.43
CA MET A 152 10.75 10.91 3.13
C MET A 152 11.11 9.49 3.57
N ARG A 153 10.13 8.80 4.14
CA ARG A 153 10.29 7.40 4.54
C ARG A 153 9.40 6.47 3.74
N PRO A 154 9.87 5.26 3.41
CA PRO A 154 9.01 4.25 2.82
C PRO A 154 8.07 3.70 3.90
N THR A 155 6.76 3.68 3.63
CA THR A 155 5.75 3.17 4.58
C THR A 155 5.22 1.80 4.15
N VAL A 156 4.74 1.71 2.91
CA VAL A 156 4.08 0.51 2.38
C VAL A 156 4.61 0.17 0.99
N HIS A 157 4.83 -1.13 0.74
CA HIS A 157 5.00 -1.65 -0.62
C HIS A 157 3.65 -2.07 -1.18
N LEU A 158 3.36 -1.69 -2.42
CA LEU A 158 2.46 -2.44 -3.27
C LEU A 158 3.28 -3.52 -3.96
N ALA A 159 3.00 -4.79 -3.65
CA ALA A 159 3.67 -5.95 -4.21
C ALA A 159 2.76 -6.67 -5.21
N ALA A 160 3.39 -7.28 -6.22
CA ALA A 160 2.70 -8.00 -7.27
C ALA A 160 3.24 -9.42 -7.41
N ARG A 161 2.34 -10.37 -7.65
CA ARG A 161 2.64 -11.71 -8.15
C ARG A 161 2.01 -11.85 -9.52
N ARG A 162 2.83 -12.23 -10.51
CA ARG A 162 2.34 -12.64 -11.83
C ARG A 162 2.00 -14.11 -11.80
N GLY A 163 0.79 -14.42 -12.24
CA GLY A 163 0.29 -15.77 -12.34
C GLY A 163 -0.12 -16.39 -11.01
N THR A 164 -0.94 -17.43 -11.14
CA THR A 164 -1.59 -18.13 -10.02
C THR A 164 -1.17 -19.60 -9.94
N ALA A 165 -0.04 -19.94 -10.57
CA ALA A 165 0.58 -21.25 -10.43
C ALA A 165 0.78 -21.59 -8.94
N PRO A 166 0.56 -22.87 -8.53
CA PRO A 166 0.81 -23.31 -7.16
C PRO A 166 2.24 -22.97 -6.73
N GLY A 167 2.42 -22.57 -5.47
CA GLY A 167 3.75 -22.63 -4.87
C GLY A 167 4.21 -24.08 -4.70
N ALA A 168 5.46 -24.30 -4.29
CA ALA A 168 5.85 -25.60 -3.73
C ALA A 168 4.90 -25.91 -2.56
N GLU A 169 4.28 -27.10 -2.55
CA GLU A 169 3.24 -27.46 -1.57
C GLU A 169 3.75 -27.26 -0.15
N GLY A 170 3.23 -26.23 0.52
CA GLY A 170 3.36 -26.10 1.96
C GLY A 170 2.43 -27.12 2.60
N HIS A 171 2.98 -28.18 3.18
CA HIS A 171 2.18 -29.03 4.06
C HIS A 171 1.86 -28.19 5.30
N GLY A 172 0.60 -27.75 5.41
CA GLY A 172 0.09 -27.18 6.64
C GLY A 172 0.22 -28.17 7.80
N PRO A 173 0.03 -27.72 9.05
CA PRO A 173 0.05 -28.64 10.18
C PRO A 173 -1.03 -29.71 10.00
N ALA A 174 -0.76 -30.92 10.48
CA ALA A 174 -1.72 -32.02 10.41
C ALA A 174 -3.05 -31.62 11.06
N GLY A 175 -4.16 -31.86 10.37
CA GLY A 175 -5.50 -31.50 10.84
C GLY A 175 -5.93 -30.06 10.53
N LEU A 176 -5.12 -29.25 9.86
CA LEU A 176 -5.57 -27.93 9.37
C LEU A 176 -6.67 -28.10 8.33
N VAL A 177 -7.81 -27.44 8.54
CA VAL A 177 -8.90 -27.36 7.59
C VAL A 177 -8.95 -25.94 7.03
N VAL A 178 -9.00 -25.81 5.70
CA VAL A 178 -9.23 -24.52 5.02
C VAL A 178 -10.60 -24.55 4.38
N ARG A 179 -11.46 -23.61 4.77
CA ARG A 179 -12.84 -23.49 4.29
C ARG A 179 -13.20 -22.04 3.97
N ASP A 180 -14.28 -21.85 3.22
CA ASP A 180 -14.85 -20.52 3.04
C ASP A 180 -15.33 -19.97 4.40
N ALA A 181 -15.14 -18.67 4.60
CA ALA A 181 -15.69 -17.94 5.73
C ALA A 181 -17.22 -17.89 5.63
N THR A 182 -17.90 -18.01 6.77
CA THR A 182 -19.34 -17.88 6.89
C THR A 182 -19.69 -16.62 7.69
N PRO A 183 -20.97 -16.17 7.67
CA PRO A 183 -21.41 -15.07 8.52
C PRO A 183 -21.12 -15.28 10.02
N ASP A 184 -21.08 -16.53 10.49
CA ASP A 184 -20.78 -16.86 11.88
C ASP A 184 -19.30 -16.62 12.24
N ASP A 185 -18.40 -16.62 11.25
CA ASP A 185 -16.98 -16.33 11.47
C ASP A 185 -16.71 -14.82 11.64
N VAL A 186 -17.64 -13.94 11.21
CA VAL A 186 -17.42 -12.47 11.13
C VAL A 186 -16.83 -11.88 12.42
N PRO A 187 -17.33 -12.20 13.64
CA PRO A 187 -16.72 -11.68 14.87
C PRO A 187 -15.23 -12.05 15.00
N ALA A 188 -14.85 -13.30 14.70
CA ALA A 188 -13.45 -13.74 14.77
C ALA A 188 -12.59 -13.09 13.68
N LEU A 189 -13.14 -12.93 12.47
CA LEU A 189 -12.46 -12.27 11.35
C LEU A 189 -12.15 -10.80 11.65
N VAL A 190 -13.05 -10.09 12.33
CA VAL A 190 -12.83 -8.71 12.78
C VAL A 190 -11.66 -8.64 13.76
N GLU A 191 -11.56 -9.57 14.70
CA GLU A 191 -10.45 -9.62 15.64
C GLU A 191 -9.11 -9.93 14.95
N HIS A 192 -9.11 -10.77 13.90
CA HIS A 192 -7.91 -10.97 13.06
C HIS A 192 -7.49 -9.70 12.31
N GLN A 193 -8.44 -8.97 11.72
CA GLN A 193 -8.15 -7.73 11.01
C GLN A 193 -7.67 -6.63 11.97
N LEU A 194 -8.22 -6.56 13.18
CA LEU A 194 -7.74 -5.65 14.23
C LEU A 194 -6.33 -6.02 14.69
N ALA A 195 -6.02 -7.31 14.83
CA ALA A 195 -4.68 -7.77 15.19
C ALA A 195 -3.63 -7.48 14.09
N GLU A 196 -4.01 -7.62 12.82
CA GLU A 196 -3.19 -7.18 11.69
C GLU A 196 -2.95 -5.67 11.74
N LEU A 197 -4.02 -4.88 11.88
CA LEU A 197 -3.95 -3.42 11.93
C LEU A 197 -3.06 -2.92 13.08
N ALA A 198 -3.21 -3.52 14.26
CA ALA A 198 -2.38 -3.19 15.42
C ALA A 198 -0.90 -3.50 15.16
N TYR A 199 -0.59 -4.62 14.48
CA TYR A 199 0.79 -4.93 14.12
C TYR A 199 1.33 -3.97 13.05
N ASP A 200 0.52 -3.60 12.06
CA ASP A 200 0.91 -2.66 11.02
C ASP A 200 1.16 -1.25 11.55
N GLU A 201 0.45 -0.82 12.61
CA GLU A 201 0.76 0.42 13.33
C GLU A 201 2.15 0.38 13.98
N LEU A 202 2.53 -0.74 14.62
CA LEU A 202 3.87 -0.91 15.24
C LEU A 202 5.02 -0.74 14.25
N VAL A 203 4.77 -1.02 12.96
CA VAL A 203 5.78 -0.95 11.88
C VAL A 203 5.55 0.23 10.94
N GLY A 204 4.60 1.12 11.27
CA GLY A 204 4.38 2.38 10.56
C GLY A 204 3.60 2.27 9.25
N ALA A 205 2.89 1.16 9.02
CA ALA A 205 2.11 0.88 7.82
C ALA A 205 0.61 1.22 7.97
N ALA A 206 0.13 1.39 9.20
CA ALA A 206 -1.25 1.73 9.52
C ALA A 206 -1.36 2.70 10.71
N ARG A 207 -2.58 3.15 10.99
CA ARG A 207 -2.96 4.06 12.08
C ARG A 207 -4.24 3.53 12.72
N VAL A 208 -4.17 3.06 13.97
CA VAL A 208 -5.35 2.60 14.70
C VAL A 208 -6.12 3.82 15.20
N ARG A 209 -7.45 3.84 14.97
CA ARG A 209 -8.31 4.98 15.32
C ARG A 209 -9.57 4.55 16.07
N PRO A 210 -10.20 5.47 16.82
CA PRO A 210 -11.58 5.28 17.28
C PRO A 210 -12.47 4.86 16.11
N GLY A 211 -13.40 3.94 16.36
CA GLY A 211 -14.29 3.43 15.32
C GLY A 211 -13.69 2.31 14.44
N ALA A 212 -12.41 1.95 14.57
CA ALA A 212 -11.79 0.95 13.69
C ALA A 212 -12.55 -0.38 13.69
N ARG A 213 -13.02 -0.86 14.85
CA ARG A 213 -13.79 -2.11 14.95
C ARG A 213 -15.09 -2.04 14.14
N GLU A 214 -15.83 -0.96 14.26
CA GLU A 214 -17.13 -0.75 13.60
C GLU A 214 -16.97 -0.71 12.07
N HIS A 215 -15.94 0.01 11.59
CA HIS A 215 -15.61 0.05 10.17
C HIS A 215 -15.21 -1.32 9.64
N LEU A 216 -14.31 -2.02 10.35
CA LEU A 216 -13.85 -3.34 9.96
C LEU A 216 -14.98 -4.37 10.00
N ALA A 217 -15.88 -4.32 10.99
CA ALA A 217 -17.04 -5.20 11.06
C ALA A 217 -17.94 -5.06 9.82
N THR A 218 -18.22 -3.82 9.40
CA THR A 218 -19.00 -3.57 8.19
C THR A 218 -18.30 -4.09 6.94
N GLN A 219 -16.99 -3.86 6.80
CA GLN A 219 -16.20 -4.30 5.65
C GLN A 219 -16.09 -5.83 5.57
N VAL A 220 -15.76 -6.48 6.69
CA VAL A 220 -15.63 -7.93 6.79
C VAL A 220 -16.96 -8.61 6.49
N ALA A 221 -18.07 -8.15 7.09
CA ALA A 221 -19.40 -8.69 6.80
C ALA A 221 -19.77 -8.55 5.31
N GLY A 222 -19.51 -7.38 4.71
CA GLY A 222 -19.75 -7.14 3.29
C GLY A 222 -18.85 -7.98 2.36
N ALA A 223 -17.62 -8.30 2.80
CA ALA A 223 -16.71 -9.17 2.06
C ALA A 223 -17.13 -10.64 2.13
N VAL A 224 -17.51 -11.13 3.31
CA VAL A 224 -18.02 -12.50 3.54
C VAL A 224 -19.34 -12.73 2.80
N ALA A 225 -20.25 -11.74 2.78
CA ALA A 225 -21.51 -11.84 2.07
C ALA A 225 -21.37 -11.80 0.54
N ASN A 226 -20.21 -11.41 0.01
CA ASN A 226 -19.99 -11.29 -1.43
C ASN A 226 -19.40 -12.59 -2.00
N PRO A 227 -20.15 -13.33 -2.85
CA PRO A 227 -19.69 -14.62 -3.38
C PRO A 227 -18.49 -14.52 -4.33
N ALA A 228 -18.25 -13.35 -4.93
CA ALA A 228 -17.10 -13.13 -5.82
C ALA A 228 -15.80 -12.94 -5.04
N THR A 229 -15.87 -12.43 -3.81
CA THR A 229 -14.72 -12.36 -2.90
C THR A 229 -14.30 -13.78 -2.50
N THR A 230 -13.00 -14.03 -2.52
CA THR A 230 -12.44 -15.23 -1.88
C THR A 230 -12.10 -14.88 -0.44
N PHE A 231 -12.83 -15.44 0.51
CA PHE A 231 -12.57 -15.24 1.94
C PHE A 231 -12.45 -16.60 2.61
N LEU A 232 -11.23 -16.99 3.00
CA LEU A 232 -10.96 -18.31 3.57
C LEU A 232 -10.50 -18.17 5.01
N VAL A 233 -10.92 -19.15 5.82
CA VAL A 233 -10.42 -19.36 7.18
C VAL A 233 -9.67 -20.67 7.24
N ALA A 234 -8.62 -20.68 8.05
CA ALA A 234 -7.91 -21.89 8.43
C ALA A 234 -8.24 -22.19 9.89
N THR A 235 -8.71 -23.40 10.13
CA THR A 235 -9.18 -23.86 11.42
C THR A 235 -8.48 -25.14 11.82
N ALA A 236 -8.45 -25.42 13.13
CA ALA A 236 -8.05 -26.71 13.64
C ALA A 236 -9.16 -27.29 14.52
N PRO A 237 -9.29 -28.63 14.58
CA PRO A 237 -10.14 -29.28 15.56
C PRO A 237 -9.75 -28.81 16.97
N PRO A 238 -10.70 -28.70 17.91
CA PRO A 238 -10.39 -28.39 19.29
C PRO A 238 -9.35 -29.40 19.82
N THR A 239 -8.22 -28.93 20.34
CA THR A 239 -7.30 -29.85 21.02
C THR A 239 -7.98 -30.40 22.28
N ASP A 240 -8.08 -31.73 22.36
CA ASP A 240 -8.59 -32.49 23.51
C ASP A 240 -7.70 -32.32 24.74
N VAL A 241 -7.74 -31.14 25.35
CA VAL A 241 -7.22 -30.93 26.71
C VAL A 241 -8.40 -31.08 27.65
N ARG A 242 -8.52 -32.32 28.13
CA ARG A 242 -9.29 -32.78 29.31
C ARG A 242 -10.64 -32.09 29.52
N GLY A 243 -11.65 -32.66 28.86
CA GLY A 243 -12.99 -32.82 29.42
C GLY A 243 -13.64 -31.55 29.97
N THR A 244 -14.19 -30.74 29.07
CA THR A 244 -15.45 -29.99 29.26
C THR A 244 -15.80 -29.29 27.95
N GLY A 245 -16.95 -29.67 27.38
CA GLY A 245 -17.83 -28.82 26.54
C GLY A 245 -17.31 -28.37 25.18
N ASP A 246 -18.11 -28.66 24.15
CA ASP A 246 -18.34 -27.89 22.91
C ASP A 246 -17.48 -26.61 22.77
N ARG A 247 -16.20 -26.76 22.42
CA ARG A 247 -15.38 -25.59 22.05
C ARG A 247 -15.63 -25.30 20.58
N ALA A 248 -16.03 -24.07 20.30
CA ALA A 248 -16.09 -23.57 18.93
C ALA A 248 -14.75 -23.82 18.22
N GLU A 249 -14.85 -24.16 16.94
CA GLU A 249 -13.70 -24.30 16.05
C GLU A 249 -12.85 -23.02 16.09
N GLU A 250 -11.56 -23.14 16.43
CA GLU A 250 -10.69 -21.98 16.54
C GLU A 250 -10.21 -21.56 15.13
N VAL A 251 -10.42 -20.30 14.78
CA VAL A 251 -9.85 -19.71 13.56
C VAL A 251 -8.39 -19.34 13.81
N LEU A 252 -7.47 -20.07 13.17
CA LEU A 252 -6.03 -19.90 13.29
C LEU A 252 -5.48 -18.85 12.32
N GLY A 253 -6.17 -18.63 11.21
CA GLY A 253 -5.77 -17.63 10.23
C GLY A 253 -6.82 -17.39 9.16
N VAL A 254 -6.65 -16.29 8.44
CA VAL A 254 -7.64 -15.76 7.50
C VAL A 254 -6.92 -15.20 6.27
N VAL A 255 -7.52 -15.33 5.10
CA VAL A 255 -7.09 -14.64 3.88
C VAL A 255 -8.30 -14.13 3.10
N ALA A 256 -8.21 -12.91 2.59
CA ALA A 256 -9.22 -12.36 1.71
C ALA A 256 -8.61 -11.81 0.42
N VAL A 257 -9.22 -12.15 -0.72
CA VAL A 257 -8.87 -11.66 -2.04
C VAL A 257 -10.11 -11.11 -2.74
N GLU A 258 -10.04 -9.84 -3.11
CA GLU A 258 -11.05 -9.16 -3.91
C GLU A 258 -10.92 -9.52 -5.40
N PRO A 259 -12.06 -9.67 -6.10
CA PRO A 259 -12.07 -9.97 -7.53
C PRO A 259 -11.72 -8.72 -8.37
N PRO A 260 -11.48 -8.88 -9.68
CA PRO A 260 -11.05 -7.77 -10.54
C PRO A 260 -11.96 -6.55 -10.56
N GLU A 261 -13.27 -6.74 -10.54
CA GLU A 261 -14.28 -5.69 -10.51
C GLU A 261 -14.24 -4.81 -9.24
N ARG A 262 -13.62 -5.31 -8.16
CA ARG A 262 -13.42 -4.57 -6.90
C ARG A 262 -11.99 -4.07 -6.71
N SER A 263 -11.05 -4.52 -7.53
CA SER A 263 -9.62 -4.19 -7.43
C SER A 263 -9.23 -2.88 -8.14
N GLY A 264 -10.22 -2.04 -8.49
CA GLY A 264 -10.02 -0.83 -9.31
C GLY A 264 -9.04 0.20 -8.73
N ALA A 265 -8.94 0.28 -7.40
CA ALA A 265 -8.02 1.18 -6.70
C ALA A 265 -6.53 0.90 -7.00
N VAL A 266 -6.19 -0.36 -7.31
CA VAL A 266 -4.81 -0.80 -7.58
C VAL A 266 -4.60 -1.27 -9.02
N ALA A 267 -5.66 -1.64 -9.73
CA ALA A 267 -5.56 -2.21 -11.09
C ALA A 267 -4.85 -1.29 -12.09
N GLY A 268 -4.94 0.04 -11.93
CA GLY A 268 -4.28 1.02 -12.79
C GLY A 268 -2.76 1.16 -12.56
N THR A 269 -2.21 0.50 -11.54
CA THR A 269 -0.77 0.57 -11.20
C THR A 269 0.09 -0.42 -11.97
N VAL A 270 -0.54 -1.36 -12.68
CA VAL A 270 0.14 -2.39 -13.47
C VAL A 270 -0.38 -2.45 -14.90
N THR A 271 0.47 -2.90 -15.81
CA THR A 271 0.17 -3.00 -17.25
C THR A 271 -0.61 -4.25 -17.63
N THR A 272 -0.59 -5.27 -16.77
CA THR A 272 -1.18 -6.59 -17.03
C THR A 272 -2.52 -6.72 -16.31
N ARG A 273 -3.50 -7.34 -16.98
CA ARG A 273 -4.86 -7.62 -16.46
C ARG A 273 -5.23 -9.07 -16.78
N PRO A 274 -6.21 -9.67 -16.06
CA PRO A 274 -6.97 -9.12 -14.93
C PRO A 274 -6.14 -8.96 -13.64
N VAL A 275 -6.60 -8.10 -12.73
CA VAL A 275 -5.94 -7.82 -11.44
C VAL A 275 -6.88 -8.19 -10.30
N SER A 276 -6.47 -9.08 -9.40
CA SER A 276 -7.11 -9.31 -8.11
C SER A 276 -6.29 -8.67 -6.99
N TYR A 277 -6.91 -8.37 -5.86
CA TYR A 277 -6.26 -7.68 -4.75
C TYR A 277 -6.40 -8.50 -3.46
N LEU A 278 -5.28 -8.98 -2.92
CA LEU A 278 -5.25 -9.65 -1.62
C LEU A 278 -5.24 -8.56 -0.54
N VAL A 279 -6.35 -8.47 0.18
CA VAL A 279 -6.65 -7.34 1.09
C VAL A 279 -6.33 -7.64 2.55
N LEU A 280 -6.26 -8.92 2.91
CA LEU A 280 -6.02 -9.39 4.26
C LEU A 280 -5.28 -10.72 4.21
N LEU A 281 -4.23 -10.84 5.03
CA LEU A 281 -3.72 -12.12 5.50
C LEU A 281 -3.30 -11.96 6.95
N HIS A 282 -3.91 -12.73 7.84
CA HIS A 282 -3.48 -12.78 9.24
C HIS A 282 -3.47 -14.20 9.76
N VAL A 283 -2.50 -14.51 10.63
CA VAL A 283 -2.37 -15.79 11.35
C VAL A 283 -2.08 -15.47 12.81
N THR A 284 -2.77 -16.16 13.72
CA THR A 284 -2.57 -15.99 15.17
C THR A 284 -1.11 -16.21 15.56
N GLY A 285 -0.66 -15.56 16.63
CA GLY A 285 0.72 -15.69 17.10
C GLY A 285 1.13 -17.15 17.34
N ALA A 286 0.23 -17.95 17.91
CA ALA A 286 0.45 -19.37 18.20
C ALA A 286 0.59 -20.25 16.93
N ALA A 287 -0.01 -19.85 15.81
CA ALA A 287 0.01 -20.61 14.56
C ALA A 287 1.06 -20.13 13.54
N ARG A 288 1.80 -19.05 13.85
CA ARG A 288 2.90 -18.55 13.00
C ARG A 288 4.04 -19.56 12.93
N GLY A 289 4.69 -19.64 11.76
CA GLY A 289 5.78 -20.59 11.52
C GLY A 289 5.35 -22.03 11.24
N ALA A 290 4.07 -22.38 11.42
CA ALA A 290 3.53 -23.72 11.19
C ALA A 290 3.02 -23.96 9.74
N GLY A 291 3.18 -23.00 8.83
CA GLY A 291 2.72 -23.14 7.43
C GLY A 291 1.26 -22.74 7.16
N VAL A 292 0.50 -22.30 8.16
CA VAL A 292 -0.91 -21.88 8.02
C VAL A 292 -1.09 -20.77 6.96
N GLY A 293 -0.31 -19.70 7.04
CA GLY A 293 -0.40 -18.59 6.09
C GLY A 293 -0.04 -18.99 4.65
N GLY A 294 0.92 -19.90 4.47
CA GLY A 294 1.26 -20.45 3.17
C GLY A 294 0.10 -21.23 2.56
N THR A 295 -0.51 -22.10 3.36
CA THR A 295 -1.67 -22.92 2.97
C THR A 295 -2.86 -22.06 2.56
N LEU A 296 -3.17 -21.01 3.35
CA LEU A 296 -4.22 -20.04 3.02
C LEU A 296 -3.97 -19.33 1.69
N VAL A 297 -2.74 -18.84 1.47
CA VAL A 297 -2.38 -18.14 0.23
C VAL A 297 -2.42 -19.08 -0.98
N ASP A 298 -1.95 -20.32 -0.85
CA ASP A 298 -2.06 -21.33 -1.92
C ASP A 298 -3.53 -21.60 -2.29
N ALA A 299 -4.40 -21.80 -1.29
CA ALA A 299 -5.83 -22.03 -1.50
C ALA A 299 -6.54 -20.81 -2.12
N ALA A 300 -6.18 -19.60 -1.70
CA ALA A 300 -6.71 -18.37 -2.26
C ALA A 300 -6.27 -18.17 -3.72
N LEU A 301 -5.00 -18.40 -4.03
CA LEU A 301 -4.47 -18.28 -5.39
C LEU A 301 -5.05 -19.34 -6.33
N ALA A 302 -5.33 -20.55 -5.82
CA ALA A 302 -6.07 -21.56 -6.57
C ALA A 302 -7.49 -21.07 -6.93
N ARG A 303 -8.22 -20.47 -5.98
CA ARG A 303 -9.54 -19.86 -6.30
C ARG A 303 -9.45 -18.72 -7.31
N VAL A 304 -8.42 -17.87 -7.23
CA VAL A 304 -8.20 -16.81 -8.24
C VAL A 304 -7.93 -17.45 -9.60
N ARG A 305 -7.08 -18.48 -9.69
CA ARG A 305 -6.84 -19.21 -10.94
C ARG A 305 -8.13 -19.75 -11.55
N ASP A 306 -8.94 -20.41 -10.73
CA ASP A 306 -10.15 -21.09 -11.20
C ASP A 306 -11.24 -20.10 -11.63
N ARG A 307 -11.33 -18.93 -10.97
CA ARG A 307 -12.36 -17.91 -11.27
C ARG A 307 -11.92 -16.87 -12.30
N VAL A 308 -10.64 -16.53 -12.34
CA VAL A 308 -10.11 -15.36 -13.08
C VAL A 308 -9.12 -15.78 -14.17
N GLY A 309 -8.36 -16.86 -13.96
CA GLY A 309 -7.40 -17.40 -14.92
C GLY A 309 -5.97 -17.49 -14.39
N GLU A 310 -5.15 -18.28 -15.07
CA GLU A 310 -3.76 -18.54 -14.68
C GLU A 310 -2.84 -17.32 -14.82
N ASP A 311 -3.16 -16.41 -15.73
CA ASP A 311 -2.40 -15.19 -16.01
C ASP A 311 -2.78 -13.99 -15.12
N ALA A 312 -3.72 -14.18 -14.20
CA ALA A 312 -4.15 -13.12 -13.29
C ALA A 312 -2.96 -12.56 -12.50
N VAL A 313 -2.94 -11.23 -12.33
CA VAL A 313 -2.01 -10.56 -11.43
C VAL A 313 -2.68 -10.39 -10.08
N VAL A 314 -2.01 -10.81 -9.02
CA VAL A 314 -2.46 -10.55 -7.65
C VAL A 314 -1.59 -9.47 -7.05
N LEU A 315 -2.22 -8.39 -6.58
CA LEU A 315 -1.59 -7.30 -5.88
C LEU A 315 -1.87 -7.39 -4.38
N LEU A 316 -0.97 -6.85 -3.55
CA LEU A 316 -1.22 -6.65 -2.12
C LEU A 316 -0.40 -5.48 -1.59
N HIS A 317 -0.87 -4.86 -0.53
CA HIS A 317 -0.07 -3.93 0.25
C HIS A 317 0.56 -4.65 1.45
N HIS A 318 1.80 -4.30 1.79
CA HIS A 318 2.39 -4.69 3.07
C HIS A 318 3.38 -3.63 3.57
N GLY A 319 3.49 -3.47 4.90
CA GLY A 319 4.45 -2.56 5.51
C GLY A 319 5.89 -2.88 5.10
N VAL A 320 6.67 -1.85 4.77
CA VAL A 320 8.10 -2.01 4.38
C VAL A 320 8.93 -2.51 5.57
N LEU A 321 8.63 -2.03 6.78
CA LEU A 321 9.32 -2.41 8.00
C LEU A 321 8.73 -3.65 8.69
N ASN A 322 7.71 -4.29 8.10
CA ASN A 322 7.09 -5.48 8.69
C ASN A 322 8.00 -6.70 8.51
N PRO A 323 8.66 -7.20 9.57
CA PRO A 323 9.65 -8.26 9.46
C PRO A 323 9.03 -9.64 9.19
N LEU A 324 7.71 -9.78 9.36
CA LEU A 324 6.97 -11.01 9.08
C LEU A 324 6.51 -11.03 7.62
N SER A 325 5.93 -9.92 7.16
CA SER A 325 5.31 -9.83 5.83
C SER A 325 6.33 -9.83 4.70
N ALA A 326 7.39 -9.03 4.79
CA ALA A 326 8.38 -8.92 3.70
C ALA A 326 9.01 -10.27 3.28
N PRO A 327 9.58 -11.08 4.19
CA PRO A 327 10.15 -12.38 3.80
C PRO A 327 9.07 -13.40 3.45
N PHE A 328 7.88 -13.32 4.04
CA PHE A 328 6.77 -14.20 3.69
C PHE A 328 6.32 -13.97 2.24
N TRP A 329 5.99 -12.74 1.87
CA TRP A 329 5.50 -12.41 0.53
C TRP A 329 6.54 -12.68 -0.57
N ALA A 330 7.81 -12.40 -0.30
CA ALA A 330 8.90 -12.75 -1.20
C ALA A 330 8.94 -14.27 -1.50
N ARG A 331 8.81 -15.13 -0.47
CA ARG A 331 8.72 -16.60 -0.65
C ARG A 331 7.47 -17.05 -1.39
N ARG A 332 6.39 -16.26 -1.33
CA ARG A 332 5.15 -16.51 -2.07
C ARG A 332 5.20 -16.00 -3.52
N GLY A 333 6.32 -15.43 -3.96
CA GLY A 333 6.53 -14.92 -5.31
C GLY A 333 5.99 -13.51 -5.54
N PHE A 334 5.57 -12.81 -4.48
CA PHE A 334 5.23 -11.40 -4.55
C PHE A 334 6.52 -10.57 -4.51
N ARG A 335 6.59 -9.55 -5.36
CA ARG A 335 7.70 -8.59 -5.39
C ARG A 335 7.16 -7.16 -5.34
N PRO A 336 7.83 -6.22 -4.64
CA PRO A 336 7.45 -4.81 -4.70
C PRO A 336 7.44 -4.30 -6.16
N VAL A 337 6.40 -3.54 -6.49
CA VAL A 337 6.26 -2.81 -7.77
C VAL A 337 6.24 -1.31 -7.56
N LEU A 338 5.57 -0.84 -6.50
CA LEU A 338 5.53 0.55 -6.09
C LEU A 338 5.78 0.65 -4.58
N THR A 339 6.34 1.77 -4.15
CA THR A 339 6.55 2.10 -2.73
C THR A 339 5.91 3.43 -2.43
N THR A 340 5.09 3.47 -1.38
CA THR A 340 4.55 4.70 -0.81
C THR A 340 5.63 5.32 0.08
N TRP A 341 5.91 6.61 -0.16
CA TRP A 341 6.83 7.42 0.59
C TRP A 341 6.06 8.54 1.28
N GLU A 342 6.30 8.73 2.58
CA GLU A 342 5.62 9.73 3.40
C GLU A 342 6.60 10.63 4.14
N LEU A 343 6.27 11.91 4.24
CA LEU A 343 6.93 12.90 5.08
C LEU A 343 5.85 13.66 5.87
N PRO A 344 5.89 13.71 7.21
CA PRO A 344 4.96 14.51 7.98
C PRO A 344 5.05 15.99 7.61
N VAL A 345 3.90 16.66 7.49
CA VAL A 345 3.86 18.12 7.49
C VAL A 345 3.96 18.56 8.94
N SER A 346 5.06 19.20 9.31
CA SER A 346 5.15 19.87 10.60
C SER A 346 4.19 21.04 10.59
N GLY A 347 3.08 20.92 11.34
CA GLY A 347 2.27 22.09 11.66
C GLY A 347 3.18 23.13 12.31
N THR A 348 3.16 24.37 11.84
CA THR A 348 3.61 25.50 12.64
C THR A 348 2.77 25.47 13.92
N VAL A 349 3.33 24.92 14.99
CA VAL A 349 2.87 25.25 16.34
C VAL A 349 3.13 26.74 16.45
N GLY A 350 2.06 27.54 16.39
CA GLY A 350 2.16 28.97 16.69
C GLY A 350 2.84 29.14 18.06
N PRO A 351 3.56 30.25 18.30
CA PRO A 351 4.27 30.43 19.56
C PRO A 351 3.28 30.25 20.71
N THR A 352 3.53 29.25 21.55
CA THR A 352 2.88 29.11 22.85
C THR A 352 3.23 30.37 23.65
N THR A 353 2.24 31.24 23.83
CA THR A 353 2.27 32.37 24.77
C THR A 353 2.25 31.87 26.21
#